data_AF-A0A832M527-F1
#
_entry.id   AF-A0A832M527-F1
#
_cell.length_a   1.000
_cell.length_b   1.000
_cell.length_c   1.000
_cell.angle_alpha   90.00
_cell.angle_beta   90.00
_cell.angle_gamma   90.00
#
_symmetry.space_group_name_H-M   'P 1'
#
loop_
_entity.id
_entity.type
_entity.pdbx_description
1 polymer ?
#
loop_
_entity_poly.entity_id
_entity_poly.type
_entity_poly.pdbx_seq_one_letter_code
_entity_poly.pdbx_strand_id
1 'polypeptide(L)'
;AALGNVMEAIEGDRSPLSFVIASLLQRELREFGAIGKTRNWSHHRLIATVPTQLQWQWRVKQPQDLSPKVLVYPDQKVAIEFFTCRVVAPIAIFQHLDQYPPHQYKAVSTDRPIAIPLRA
;
A
#
# COMPACT_ATOMS: atom_id res chain seq x y z
N ALA A 1 -4.63 -23.92 -18.12
CA ALA A 1 -5.01 -23.93 -16.69
C ALA A 1 -5.25 -22.48 -16.24
N ALA A 2 -6.14 -22.25 -15.28
CA ALA A 2 -6.36 -20.91 -14.74
C ALA A 2 -5.17 -20.47 -13.86
N LEU A 3 -4.87 -19.17 -13.84
CA LEU A 3 -3.81 -18.59 -13.00
C LEU A 3 -4.21 -18.61 -11.52
N GLY A 4 -3.22 -18.77 -10.63
CA GLY A 4 -3.46 -18.79 -9.18
C GLY A 4 -3.69 -17.41 -8.58
N ASN A 5 -3.26 -16.36 -9.29
CA ASN A 5 -3.45 -14.97 -8.90
C ASN A 5 -3.58 -14.09 -10.15
N VAL A 6 -4.57 -13.20 -10.19
CA VAL A 6 -4.82 -12.31 -11.34
C VAL A 6 -3.60 -11.42 -11.66
N MET A 7 -2.81 -11.05 -10.66
CA MET A 7 -1.59 -10.25 -10.87
C MET A 7 -0.51 -10.99 -11.68
N GLU A 8 -0.61 -12.32 -11.84
CA GLU A 8 0.28 -13.09 -12.73
C GLU A 8 0.03 -12.83 -14.22
N ALA A 9 -1.15 -12.30 -14.57
CA ALA A 9 -1.49 -11.90 -15.94
C ALA A 9 -1.06 -10.47 -16.28
N ILE A 10 -0.52 -9.71 -15.32
CA ILE A 10 -0.20 -8.30 -15.50
C ILE A 10 1.24 -8.17 -15.98
N GLU A 11 1.45 -7.59 -17.17
CA GLU A 11 2.78 -7.49 -17.79
C GLU A 11 3.43 -6.11 -17.66
N GLY A 12 2.64 -5.03 -17.49
CA GLY A 12 3.12 -3.66 -17.30
C GLY A 12 4.15 -3.19 -18.35
N ASP A 13 4.79 -2.03 -18.12
CA ASP A 13 5.85 -1.48 -18.98
C ASP A 13 7.23 -1.43 -18.29
N ARG A 14 7.34 -2.02 -17.10
CA ARG A 14 8.50 -2.00 -16.20
C ARG A 14 8.92 -0.61 -15.70
N SER A 15 8.14 0.43 -15.96
CA SER A 15 8.41 1.76 -15.41
C SER A 15 8.16 1.78 -13.89
N PRO A 16 8.87 2.64 -13.12
CA PRO A 16 8.58 2.84 -11.70
C PRO A 16 7.10 3.12 -11.40
N LEU A 17 6.44 3.91 -12.24
CA LEU A 17 5.02 4.24 -12.09
C LEU A 17 4.12 3.02 -12.24
N SER A 18 4.39 2.14 -13.21
CA SER A 18 3.59 0.92 -13.40
C SER A 18 3.58 0.01 -12.17
N PHE A 19 4.69 -0.06 -11.42
CA PHE A 19 4.76 -0.82 -10.17
C PHE A 19 3.94 -0.17 -9.05
N VAL A 20 3.93 1.17 -8.97
CA VAL A 20 3.03 1.88 -8.04
C VAL A 20 1.58 1.61 -8.38
N ILE A 21 1.20 1.66 -9.67
CA ILE A 21 -0.17 1.36 -10.12
C ILE A 21 -0.54 -0.09 -9.79
N ALA A 22 0.36 -1.05 -10.06
CA ALA A 22 0.13 -2.46 -9.75
C ALA A 22 -0.05 -2.70 -8.24
N SER A 23 0.67 -1.95 -7.40
CA SER A 23 0.56 -2.01 -5.94
C SER A 23 -0.83 -1.61 -5.46
N LEU A 24 -1.42 -0.58 -6.07
CA LEU A 24 -2.79 -0.16 -5.78
C LEU A 24 -3.79 -1.17 -6.34
N LEU A 25 -3.64 -1.55 -7.62
CA LEU A 25 -4.52 -2.50 -8.31
C LEU A 25 -4.63 -3.83 -7.58
N GLN A 26 -3.51 -4.39 -7.09
CA GLN A 26 -3.51 -5.63 -6.33
C GLN A 26 -4.42 -5.55 -5.09
N ARG A 27 -4.45 -4.40 -4.42
CA ARG A 27 -5.31 -4.19 -3.25
C ARG A 27 -6.77 -3.99 -3.64
N GLU A 28 -7.05 -3.25 -4.70
CA GLU A 28 -8.40 -3.12 -5.24
C GLU A 28 -8.99 -4.49 -5.66
N LEU A 29 -8.20 -5.31 -6.37
CA LEU A 29 -8.64 -6.63 -6.81
C LEU A 29 -8.85 -7.61 -5.65
N ARG A 30 -8.09 -7.49 -4.55
CA ARG A 30 -8.34 -8.29 -3.33
C ARG A 30 -9.69 -7.97 -2.69
N GLU A 31 -10.24 -6.79 -2.92
CA GLU A 31 -11.57 -6.41 -2.43
C GLU A 31 -12.67 -6.58 -3.46
N PHE A 32 -12.36 -7.07 -4.66
CA PHE A 32 -13.35 -7.25 -5.70
C PHE A 32 -14.40 -8.29 -5.25
N GLY A 33 -15.64 -7.84 -5.06
CA GLY A 33 -16.72 -8.65 -4.49
C GLY A 33 -16.81 -8.67 -2.96
N ALA A 34 -15.94 -7.95 -2.24
CA ALA A 34 -16.01 -7.84 -0.78
C ALA A 34 -17.19 -6.97 -0.32
N ILE A 35 -17.90 -7.42 0.72
CA ILE A 35 -19.11 -6.78 1.25
C ILE A 35 -19.01 -6.69 2.78
N GLY A 36 -19.50 -5.57 3.33
CA GLY A 36 -19.58 -5.38 4.77
C GLY A 36 -18.21 -5.38 5.45
N LYS A 37 -18.04 -6.21 6.49
CA LYS A 37 -16.85 -6.23 7.35
C LYS A 37 -15.59 -6.80 6.67
N THR A 38 -15.72 -7.43 5.51
CA THR A 38 -14.56 -7.94 4.75
C THR A 38 -13.87 -6.84 3.93
N ARG A 39 -14.48 -5.65 3.84
CA ARG A 39 -13.86 -4.45 3.27
C ARG A 39 -12.86 -3.85 4.26
N ASN A 40 -11.63 -3.75 3.82
CA ASN A 40 -10.50 -3.17 4.52
C ASN A 40 -9.88 -2.01 3.71
N TRP A 41 -9.29 -2.31 2.55
CA TRP A 41 -8.57 -1.38 1.67
C TRP A 41 -9.41 -0.19 1.20
N SER A 42 -10.68 -0.37 0.87
CA SER A 42 -11.59 0.72 0.49
C SER A 42 -11.79 1.80 1.56
N HIS A 43 -11.39 1.52 2.82
CA HIS A 43 -11.36 2.50 3.90
C HIS A 43 -10.03 3.31 3.98
N HIS A 44 -9.03 2.97 3.17
CA HIS A 44 -7.75 3.66 3.11
C HIS A 44 -7.81 4.82 2.11
N ARG A 45 -7.12 5.90 2.42
CA ARG A 45 -6.90 7.06 1.54
C ARG A 45 -5.41 7.31 1.45
N LEU A 46 -4.88 7.45 0.24
CA LEU A 46 -3.50 7.87 0.02
C LEU A 46 -3.27 9.23 0.67
N ILE A 47 -2.13 9.40 1.32
CA ILE A 47 -1.76 10.65 1.97
C ILE A 47 -0.39 11.11 1.50
N ALA A 48 -0.27 12.39 1.20
CA ALA A 48 1.01 13.06 0.96
C ALA A 48 1.49 13.85 2.18
N THR A 49 0.59 14.10 3.13
CA THR A 49 0.85 14.83 4.38
C THR A 49 0.14 14.14 5.54
N VAL A 50 0.65 14.34 6.75
CA VAL A 50 0.00 13.81 7.97
C VAL A 50 -1.32 14.57 8.19
N PRO A 51 -2.47 13.88 8.33
CA PRO A 51 -3.74 14.55 8.59
C PRO A 51 -3.68 15.33 9.92
N THR A 52 -4.05 16.61 9.90
CA THR A 52 -3.90 17.51 11.05
C THR A 52 -5.12 17.56 11.97
N GLN A 53 -6.24 16.92 11.57
CA GLN A 53 -7.49 16.90 12.33
C GLN A 53 -7.39 16.07 13.63
N LEU A 54 -6.36 15.23 13.75
CA LEU A 54 -6.14 14.35 14.88
C LEU A 54 -4.70 14.52 15.37
N GLN A 55 -4.49 14.33 16.67
CA GLN A 55 -3.14 14.14 17.21
C GLN A 55 -2.75 12.67 17.12
N TRP A 56 -1.50 12.40 16.74
CA TRP A 56 -1.03 11.06 16.42
C TRP A 56 -0.05 10.54 17.46
N GLN A 57 -0.31 9.33 17.94
CA GLN A 57 0.66 8.52 18.66
C GLN A 57 1.43 7.68 17.64
N TRP A 58 2.69 8.07 17.40
CA TRP A 58 3.56 7.36 16.48
C TRP A 58 4.17 6.12 17.13
N ARG A 59 4.15 4.99 16.41
CA ARG A 59 4.79 3.72 16.81
C ARG A 59 6.23 3.59 16.30
N VAL A 60 6.61 4.49 15.40
CA VAL A 60 7.92 4.63 14.77
C VAL A 60 8.27 6.12 14.73
N LYS A 61 9.49 6.47 14.33
CA LYS A 61 9.80 7.88 14.03
C LYS A 61 8.88 8.38 12.91
N GLN A 62 8.22 9.52 13.12
CA GLN A 62 7.35 10.13 12.11
C GLN A 62 8.10 10.27 10.77
N PRO A 63 7.56 9.73 9.65
CA PRO A 63 8.13 9.95 8.33
C PRO A 63 8.12 11.44 7.98
N GLN A 64 9.25 11.94 7.50
CA GLN A 64 9.36 13.32 7.01
C GLN A 64 8.79 13.47 5.59
N ASP A 65 8.80 12.37 4.84
CA ASP A 65 8.31 12.29 3.46
C ASP A 65 7.36 11.10 3.33
N LEU A 66 6.09 11.42 3.02
CA LEU A 66 5.01 10.46 2.81
C LEU A 66 4.71 10.24 1.31
N SER A 67 5.47 10.85 0.40
CA SER A 67 5.33 10.59 -1.03
C SER A 67 5.61 9.11 -1.34
N PRO A 68 4.96 8.53 -2.37
CA PRO A 68 5.29 7.18 -2.82
C PRO A 68 6.75 7.10 -3.28
N LYS A 69 7.46 6.07 -2.83
CA LYS A 69 8.87 5.84 -3.17
C LYS A 69 8.98 4.54 -3.94
N VAL A 70 9.86 4.55 -4.94
CA VAL A 70 10.19 3.38 -5.75
C VAL A 70 11.69 3.16 -5.66
N LEU A 71 12.09 1.96 -5.27
CA LEU A 71 13.46 1.50 -5.31
C LEU A 71 13.56 0.37 -6.33
N VAL A 72 14.36 0.59 -7.37
CA VAL A 72 14.69 -0.44 -8.37
C VAL A 72 16.09 -0.95 -8.07
N TYR A 73 16.20 -2.25 -7.81
CA TYR A 73 17.47 -2.88 -7.48
C TYR A 73 18.21 -3.36 -8.75
N PRO A 74 19.54 -3.52 -8.69
CA PRO A 74 20.33 -4.03 -9.83
C PRO A 74 19.89 -5.42 -10.34
N ASP A 75 19.32 -6.26 -9.46
CA ASP A 75 18.78 -7.57 -9.80
C ASP A 75 17.35 -7.52 -10.34
N GLN A 76 16.87 -6.33 -10.73
CA GLN A 76 15.53 -6.06 -11.28
C GLN A 76 14.37 -6.33 -10.31
N LYS A 77 14.64 -6.52 -9.02
CA LYS A 77 13.61 -6.41 -7.99
C LYS A 77 13.16 -4.96 -7.87
N VAL A 78 11.91 -4.77 -7.47
CA VAL A 78 11.36 -3.44 -7.20
C VAL A 78 10.72 -3.43 -5.82
N ALA A 79 11.00 -2.41 -5.03
CA ALA A 79 10.29 -2.14 -3.79
C ALA A 79 9.49 -0.83 -3.91
N ILE A 80 8.25 -0.87 -3.45
CA ILE A 80 7.37 0.30 -3.37
C ILE A 80 7.07 0.56 -1.91
N GLU A 81 7.23 1.82 -1.50
CA GLU A 81 6.71 2.32 -0.23
C GLU A 81 5.67 3.40 -0.51
N PHE A 82 4.53 3.32 0.16
CA PHE A 82 3.57 4.42 0.18
C PHE A 82 2.77 4.42 1.48
N PHE A 83 2.05 5.51 1.72
CA PHE A 83 1.34 5.73 2.97
C PHE A 83 -0.15 5.97 2.73
N THR A 84 -0.96 5.48 3.64
CA THR A 84 -2.40 5.78 3.65
C THR A 84 -2.86 6.14 5.06
N CYS A 85 -3.99 6.83 5.14
CA CYS A 85 -4.78 6.92 6.36
C CYS A 85 -6.05 6.09 6.19
N ARG A 86 -6.33 5.18 7.14
CA ARG A 86 -7.62 4.52 7.23
C ARG A 86 -8.61 5.47 7.90
N VAL A 87 -9.66 5.87 7.18
CA VAL A 87 -10.60 6.92 7.62
C VAL A 87 -11.83 6.38 8.34
N VAL A 88 -11.97 5.06 8.44
CA VAL A 88 -13.01 4.38 9.22
C VAL A 88 -12.35 3.75 10.45
N ALA A 89 -13.07 3.64 11.58
CA ALA A 89 -12.55 3.06 12.81
C ALA A 89 -12.15 1.57 12.65
N PRO A 90 -11.02 1.10 13.24
CA PRO A 90 -9.97 1.91 13.84
C PRO A 90 -9.22 2.79 12.82
N ILE A 91 -9.16 4.10 13.12
CA ILE A 91 -8.41 5.08 12.33
C ILE A 91 -6.92 4.88 12.63
N ALA A 92 -6.10 4.84 11.59
CA ALA A 92 -4.64 4.72 11.72
C ALA A 92 -3.95 5.17 10.42
N ILE A 93 -2.71 5.63 10.54
CA ILE A 93 -1.81 5.82 9.40
C ILE A 93 -1.07 4.52 9.17
N PHE A 94 -1.08 4.05 7.93
CA PHE A 94 -0.39 2.84 7.49
C PHE A 94 0.77 3.16 6.57
N GLN A 95 1.85 2.41 6.76
CA GLN A 95 2.92 2.24 5.79
C GLN A 95 2.65 0.94 5.04
N HIS A 96 2.73 1.01 3.72
CA HIS A 96 2.59 -0.11 2.81
C HIS A 96 3.93 -0.34 2.12
N LEU A 97 4.43 -1.57 2.18
CA LEU A 97 5.64 -2.00 1.52
C LEU A 97 5.33 -3.15 0.59
N ASP A 98 5.62 -2.98 -0.70
CA ASP A 98 5.45 -4.03 -1.69
C ASP A 98 6.79 -4.39 -2.31
N GLN A 99 7.06 -5.68 -2.41
CA GLN A 99 8.27 -6.19 -3.05
C GLN A 99 7.89 -7.05 -4.25
N TYR A 100 8.38 -6.63 -5.40
CA TYR A 100 8.22 -7.30 -6.68
C TYR A 100 9.46 -8.13 -6.98
N PRO A 101 9.30 -9.44 -7.23
CA PRO A 101 10.36 -10.26 -7.81
C PRO A 101 10.76 -9.75 -9.20
N PRO A 102 11.94 -10.15 -9.70
CA PRO A 102 12.34 -9.83 -11.06
C PRO A 102 11.28 -10.27 -12.07
N HIS A 103 11.00 -9.40 -13.02
CA HIS A 103 10.09 -9.68 -14.13
C HIS A 103 8.64 -10.02 -13.76
N GLN A 104 8.12 -9.62 -12.59
CA GLN A 104 6.73 -9.92 -12.20
C GLN A 104 6.00 -8.71 -11.59
N TYR A 105 4.68 -8.66 -11.74
CA TYR A 105 3.79 -7.66 -11.13
C TYR A 105 2.94 -8.22 -9.97
N LYS A 106 3.28 -9.41 -9.48
CA LYS A 106 2.73 -9.98 -8.25
C LYS A 106 3.64 -9.64 -7.08
N ALA A 107 3.22 -8.68 -6.25
CA ALA A 107 4.01 -8.26 -5.10
C ALA A 107 3.72 -9.09 -3.85
N VAL A 108 4.76 -9.28 -3.04
CA VAL A 108 4.62 -9.61 -1.62
C VAL A 108 4.42 -8.29 -0.86
N SER A 109 3.25 -8.14 -0.22
CA SER A 109 2.85 -6.91 0.46
C SER A 109 2.94 -7.02 1.98
N THR A 110 3.43 -5.98 2.63
CA THR A 110 3.39 -5.80 4.09
C THR A 110 2.71 -4.47 4.41
N ASP A 111 1.65 -4.51 5.20
CA ASP A 111 0.89 -3.32 5.61
C ASP A 111 1.01 -3.17 7.13
N ARG A 112 1.47 -2.00 7.60
CA ARG A 112 1.74 -1.78 9.04
C ARG A 112 1.15 -0.46 9.52
N PRO A 113 0.36 -0.45 10.60
CA PRO A 113 -0.04 0.80 11.25
C PRO A 113 1.17 1.43 11.93
N ILE A 114 1.54 2.63 11.50
CA ILE A 114 2.69 3.40 12.01
C ILE A 114 2.28 4.53 12.96
N ALA A 115 1.01 4.93 12.93
CA ALA A 115 0.45 5.88 13.87
C ALA A 115 -1.02 5.57 14.15
N ILE A 116 -1.46 5.83 15.37
CA ILE A 116 -2.87 5.75 15.79
C ILE A 116 -3.28 7.10 16.40
N PRO A 117 -4.56 7.49 16.38
CA PRO A 117 -4.99 8.69 17.07
C PRO A 117 -4.72 8.55 18.57
N LEU A 118 -4.19 9.61 19.18
CA LEU A 118 -4.20 9.74 20.64
C LEU A 118 -5.66 9.70 21.09
N ARG A 119 -5.97 8.85 22.07
CA ARG A 119 -7.28 8.88 22.71
C ARG A 119 -7.40 10.23 23.42
N ALA A 120 -8.47 10.96 23.14
CA ALA A 120 -8.91 12.05 24.00
C ALA A 120 -9.31 11.49 25.38
#